data_AF-A0A815QGZ1-F1
#
_entry.id   AF-A0A815QGZ1-F1
#
_cell.length_a   1.000
_cell.length_b   1.000
_cell.length_c   1.000
_cell.angle_alpha   90.00
_cell.angle_beta   90.00
_cell.angle_gamma   90.00
#
_symmetry.space_group_name_H-M   'P 1'
#
loop_
_entity.id
_entity.type
_entity.pdbx_description
1 polymer ?
#
loop_
_entity_poly.entity_id
_entity_poly.type
_entity_poly.pdbx_seq_one_letter_code
_entity_poly.pdbx_strand_id
1 'polypeptide(L)'
;MSCSMEILFASATEKFRSMVMFKRLFDIDGNEILKSEDILRGMEYYVSVGETFISPLRAIDFHLEYRLHSKWTIYGIIRSYVKRRLPQKEKFHTNYTRDERS
;
A
#
# COMPACT_ATOMS: atom_id res chain seq x y z
N MET A 1 -20.66 -20.37 7.44
CA MET A 1 -20.94 -19.76 6.13
C MET A 1 -19.75 -18.92 5.74
N SER A 2 -18.89 -19.41 4.85
CA SER A 2 -17.75 -18.66 4.32
C SER A 2 -18.28 -17.59 3.37
N CYS A 3 -18.24 -16.34 3.78
CA CYS A 3 -18.64 -15.21 2.93
C CYS A 3 -17.48 -14.91 1.97
N SER A 4 -17.74 -14.91 0.66
CA SER A 4 -16.73 -14.52 -0.34
C SER A 4 -16.29 -13.07 -0.13
N MET A 5 -15.00 -12.77 -0.35
CA MET A 5 -14.45 -11.41 -0.21
C MET A 5 -15.19 -10.39 -1.07
N GLU A 6 -15.67 -10.79 -2.25
CA GLU A 6 -16.45 -9.94 -3.14
C GLU A 6 -17.75 -9.44 -2.50
N ILE A 7 -18.42 -10.29 -1.72
CA ILE A 7 -19.65 -9.93 -1.02
C ILE A 7 -19.34 -8.93 0.10
N LEU A 8 -18.23 -9.11 0.81
CA LEU A 8 -17.77 -8.15 1.82
C LEU A 8 -17.47 -6.79 1.18
N PHE A 9 -16.78 -6.77 0.04
CA PHE A 9 -16.49 -5.53 -0.66
C PHE A 9 -17.76 -4.84 -1.20
N ALA A 10 -18.71 -5.59 -1.73
CA ALA A 10 -19.98 -5.03 -2.18
C ALA A 10 -20.75 -4.39 -1.01
N SER A 11 -20.89 -5.10 0.12
CA SER A 11 -21.56 -4.57 1.31
C SER A 11 -20.83 -3.36 1.91
N ALA A 12 -19.49 -3.38 1.92
CA ALA A 12 -18.70 -2.23 2.38
C ALA A 12 -18.87 -1.03 1.44
N THR A 13 -18.85 -1.25 0.12
CA THR A 13 -19.03 -0.20 -0.89
C THR A 13 -20.38 0.50 -0.71
N GLU A 14 -21.44 -0.26 -0.45
CA GLU A 14 -22.77 0.26 -0.16
C GLU A 14 -22.79 1.11 1.12
N LYS A 15 -22.19 0.60 2.21
CA LYS A 15 -22.12 1.32 3.50
C LYS A 15 -21.31 2.61 3.42
N PHE A 16 -20.18 2.59 2.71
CA PHE A 16 -19.33 3.76 2.51
C PHE A 16 -19.84 4.69 1.41
N ARG A 17 -20.91 4.31 0.68
CA ARG A 17 -21.47 5.06 -0.45
C ARG A 17 -20.41 5.44 -1.49
N SER A 18 -19.44 4.55 -1.69
CA SER A 18 -18.39 4.77 -2.68
C SER A 18 -18.96 4.58 -4.09
N MET A 19 -18.62 5.47 -5.01
CA MET A 19 -18.98 5.32 -6.43
C MET A 19 -18.29 4.13 -7.10
N VAL A 20 -17.17 3.66 -6.53
CA VAL A 20 -16.38 2.55 -7.06
C VAL A 20 -16.22 1.46 -6.01
N MET A 21 -16.36 0.21 -6.45
CA MET A 21 -16.24 -0.95 -5.58
C MET A 21 -14.81 -1.13 -5.07
N PHE A 22 -14.67 -1.42 -3.77
CA PHE A 22 -13.39 -1.83 -3.20
C PHE A 22 -12.93 -3.16 -3.80
N LYS A 23 -11.61 -3.32 -3.96
CA LYS A 23 -11.01 -4.51 -4.59
C LYS A 23 -9.93 -5.18 -3.75
N ARG A 24 -9.34 -4.44 -2.80
CA ARG A 24 -8.23 -4.92 -1.98
C ARG A 24 -8.43 -4.50 -0.53
N LEU A 25 -8.01 -5.38 0.38
CA LEU A 25 -8.01 -5.16 1.82
C LEU A 25 -6.57 -5.31 2.33
N PHE A 26 -6.16 -4.42 3.22
CA PHE A 26 -4.83 -4.40 3.80
C PHE A 26 -4.90 -4.30 5.32
N ASP A 27 -3.97 -4.95 5.98
CA ASP A 27 -3.72 -4.82 7.41
C ASP A 27 -2.97 -3.52 7.74
N ILE A 28 -2.78 -3.23 9.03
CA ILE A 28 -2.02 -2.07 9.53
C ILE A 28 -0.59 -2.07 8.98
N ASP A 29 0.01 -3.25 8.88
CA ASP A 29 1.37 -3.44 8.36
C ASP A 29 1.43 -3.34 6.82
N GLY A 30 0.29 -3.20 6.15
CA GLY A 30 0.19 -3.09 4.69
C GLY A 30 0.17 -4.42 3.96
N ASN A 31 0.02 -5.53 4.68
CA ASN A 31 -0.11 -6.87 4.08
C ASN A 31 -1.50 -7.04 3.48
N GLU A 32 -1.56 -7.58 2.25
CA GLU A 32 -2.83 -7.81 1.55
C GLU A 32 -3.55 -9.03 2.11
N ILE A 33 -4.83 -8.84 2.47
CA ILE A 33 -5.69 -9.90 2.97
C ILE A 33 -6.54 -10.42 1.82
N LEU A 34 -6.34 -11.69 1.49
CA LEU A 34 -7.01 -12.34 0.35
C LEU A 34 -8.24 -13.14 0.75
N LYS A 35 -8.35 -13.54 2.03
CA LYS A 35 -9.45 -14.37 2.53
C LYS A 35 -10.21 -13.64 3.63
N SER A 36 -11.52 -13.86 3.65
CA SER A 36 -12.40 -13.27 4.66
C SER A 36 -12.20 -13.87 6.05
N GLU A 37 -11.64 -15.09 6.11
CA GLU A 37 -11.32 -15.82 7.34
C GLU A 37 -10.20 -15.16 8.13
N ASP A 38 -9.29 -14.46 7.44
CA ASP A 38 -8.16 -13.76 8.05
C ASP A 38 -8.59 -12.42 8.68
N ILE A 39 -9.85 -12.00 8.49
CA ILE A 39 -10.39 -10.76 9.06
C ILE A 39 -10.81 -11.00 10.50
N LEU A 40 -9.94 -10.62 11.42
CA LEU A 40 -10.21 -10.58 12.85
C LEU A 40 -11.11 -9.39 13.21
N ARG A 41 -12.12 -9.63 14.06
CA ARG A 41 -12.97 -8.55 14.61
C ARG A 41 -12.18 -7.69 15.59
N GLY A 42 -12.44 -6.39 15.58
CA GLY A 42 -11.80 -5.43 16.49
C GLY A 42 -10.44 -4.92 16.03
N MET A 43 -9.97 -5.36 14.86
CA MET A 43 -8.80 -4.82 14.18
C MET A 43 -9.21 -3.74 13.18
N GLU A 44 -8.28 -2.82 12.92
CA GLU A 44 -8.42 -1.80 11.88
C GLU A 44 -7.85 -2.32 10.56
N TYR A 45 -8.59 -2.11 9.47
CA TYR A 45 -8.16 -2.51 8.14
C TYR A 45 -8.32 -1.35 7.16
N TYR A 46 -7.46 -1.34 6.15
CA TYR A 46 -7.47 -0.36 5.08
C TYR A 46 -8.02 -0.97 3.80
N VAL A 47 -8.90 -0.25 3.10
CA VAL A 47 -9.48 -0.70 1.83
C VAL A 47 -8.97 0.15 0.67
N SER A 48 -8.81 -0.48 -0.49
CA SER A 48 -8.39 0.17 -1.74
C SER A 48 -9.28 -0.26 -2.91
N VAL A 49 -9.42 0.63 -3.87
CA VAL A 49 -10.20 0.44 -5.12
C VAL A 49 -9.41 -0.35 -6.17
N GLY A 50 -8.20 -0.80 -5.85
CA GLY A 50 -7.36 -1.63 -6.73
C GLY A 50 -5.89 -1.22 -6.78
N GLU A 51 -5.56 -0.07 -6.18
CA GLU A 51 -4.20 0.41 -6.01
C GLU A 51 -3.46 -0.37 -4.92
N THR A 52 -2.13 -0.43 -5.04
CA THR A 52 -1.26 -1.01 -4.00
C THR A 52 -1.37 -0.22 -2.70
N PHE A 53 -1.13 -0.87 -1.57
CA PHE A 53 -1.19 -0.22 -0.27
C PHE A 53 -0.33 1.05 -0.20
N ILE A 54 -1.00 2.14 0.15
CA ILE A 54 -0.37 3.41 0.51
C ILE A 54 -0.84 3.69 1.94
N SER A 55 0.10 3.66 2.88
CA SER A 55 -0.23 4.04 4.26
C SER A 55 -0.82 5.45 4.26
N PRO A 56 -2.00 5.66 4.88
CA PRO A 56 -2.61 6.99 4.98
C PRO A 56 -1.72 7.97 5.77
N LEU A 57 -0.84 7.45 6.63
CA LEU A 57 0.12 8.24 7.39
C LEU A 57 1.34 8.66 6.56
N ARG A 58 1.59 8.05 5.39
CA ARG A 58 2.75 8.37 4.55
C ARG A 58 2.83 9.85 4.20
N ALA A 59 1.70 10.52 3.99
CA ALA A 59 1.68 11.96 3.71
C ALA A 59 2.13 12.79 4.92
N ILE A 60 1.74 12.38 6.12
CA ILE A 60 2.11 13.02 7.39
C ILE A 60 3.59 12.79 7.67
N ASP A 61 4.05 11.53 7.55
CA ASP A 61 5.45 11.17 7.75
C ASP A 61 6.36 11.91 6.78
N PHE A 62 5.96 12.00 5.50
CA PHE A 62 6.69 12.76 4.51
C PHE A 62 6.76 14.25 4.85
N HIS A 63 5.64 14.84 5.30
CA HIS A 63 5.63 16.25 5.71
C HIS A 63 6.47 16.50 6.96
N LEU A 64 6.43 15.58 7.92
CA LEU A 64 7.22 15.65 9.13
C LEU A 64 8.73 15.52 8.83
N GLU A 65 9.11 14.52 8.04
CA GLU A 65 10.47 14.33 7.54
C GLU A 65 10.94 15.58 6.78
N TYR A 66 10.07 16.16 5.94
CA TYR A 66 10.36 17.40 5.23
C TYR A 66 10.70 18.56 6.17
N ARG A 67 9.92 18.75 7.25
CA ARG A 67 10.19 19.79 8.24
C ARG A 67 11.46 19.52 9.04
N LEU A 68 11.66 18.29 9.50
CA LEU A 68 12.81 17.91 10.32
C LEU A 68 14.14 18.06 9.58
N HIS A 69 14.17 17.76 8.27
CA HIS A 69 15.39 17.81 7.47
C HIS A 69 15.65 19.15 6.76
N SER A 70 14.78 20.14 7.00
CA SER A 70 14.97 21.51 6.54
C SER A 70 15.89 22.27 7.49
N LYS A 71 16.98 22.82 6.97
CA LYS A 71 17.92 23.66 7.74
C LYS A 71 17.87 25.10 7.22
N TRP A 72 17.76 26.06 8.13
CA TRP A 72 17.91 27.46 7.78
C TRP A 72 19.39 27.79 7.60
N THR A 73 19.73 28.40 6.48
CA THR A 73 21.06 28.94 6.20
C THR A 73 20.95 30.42 5.86
N ILE A 74 22.09 31.12 5.85
CA ILE A 74 22.16 32.54 5.48
C ILE A 74 21.65 32.82 4.04
N TYR A 75 21.59 31.79 3.19
CA TYR A 75 21.09 31.85 1.81
C TYR A 75 19.63 31.40 1.69
N GLY A 76 18.94 31.15 2.81
CA GLY A 76 17.56 30.67 2.88
C GLY A 76 17.45 29.24 3.42
N ILE A 77 16.26 28.65 3.24
CA ILE A 77 15.96 27.28 3.68
C ILE A 77 16.60 26.29 2.70
N ILE A 78 17.54 25.48 3.18
CA ILE A 78 18.13 24.40 2.41
C ILE A 78 17.46 23.08 2.78
N ARG A 79 16.99 22.37 1.77
CA ARG A 79 16.42 21.03 1.89
C ARG A 79 17.53 19.99 1.75
N SER A 80 17.75 19.21 2.80
CA SER A 80 18.60 18.02 2.72
C SER A 80 17.83 16.95 1.95
N TYR A 81 18.26 16.57 0.74
CA TYR A 81 17.60 15.49 -0.02
C TYR A 81 17.84 14.16 0.67
N VAL A 82 16.87 13.67 1.45
CA VAL A 82 16.84 12.27 1.87
C VAL A 82 16.52 11.43 0.63
N LYS A 83 17.49 10.65 0.14
CA LYS A 83 17.26 9.70 -0.96
C LYS A 83 16.20 8.70 -0.51
N ARG A 84 15.04 8.70 -1.16
CA ARG A 84 14.04 7.63 -1.01
C ARG A 84 14.72 6.28 -1.26
N ARG A 85 14.80 5.42 -0.24
CA ARG A 85 15.04 3.99 -0.48
C ARG A 85 13.77 3.45 -1.14
N LEU A 86 13.80 3.26 -2.46
CA LEU A 86 12.81 2.40 -3.09
C LEU A 86 13.01 0.99 -2.50
N PRO A 87 11.95 0.27 -2.09
CA PRO A 87 12.10 -1.14 -1.75
C PRO A 87 12.71 -1.83 -2.97
N GLN A 88 13.85 -2.48 -2.75
CA GLN A 88 14.59 -3.16 -3.78
C GLN A 88 13.72 -4.30 -4.26
N LYS A 89 13.07 -4.16 -5.44
CA LYS A 89 12.37 -5.27 -6.09
C LYS A 89 13.40 -6.39 -6.23
N GLU A 90 13.21 -7.45 -5.48
CA GLU A 90 13.98 -8.67 -5.61
C GLU A 90 13.77 -9.16 -7.05
N LYS A 91 14.80 -8.99 -7.87
CA LYS A 91 14.76 -9.39 -9.28
C LYS A 91 14.80 -10.91 -9.27
N PHE A 92 13.65 -11.57 -9.31
CA PHE A 92 13.61 -12.99 -9.68
C PHE A 92 14.14 -13.09 -11.12
N HIS A 93 15.37 -13.54 -11.26
CA HIS A 93 15.95 -13.91 -12.54
C HIS A 93 15.26 -15.22 -12.95
N THR A 94 14.25 -15.12 -13.81
CA THR A 94 13.71 -16.31 -14.47
C THR A 94 14.69 -16.69 -15.58
N ASN A 95 15.47 -17.74 -15.33
CA ASN A 95 16.30 -18.36 -16.36
C ASN A 95 15.36 -19.13 -17.30
N TYR A 96 14.90 -18.48 -18.37
CA TYR A 96 14.32 -19.21 -19.49
C TYR A 96 15.46 -19.74 -20.36
N THR A 97 15.79 -21.02 -20.17
CA THR A 97 16.57 -21.81 -21.11
C THR A 97 15.81 -21.92 -22.42
N ARG A 98 16.35 -21.29 -23.47
CA ARG A 98 15.92 -21.53 -24.86
C ARG A 98 16.50 -22.89 -25.27
N ASP A 99 15.70 -23.94 -25.17
CA ASP A 99 16.00 -25.20 -25.84
C ASP A 99 15.86 -25.00 -27.35
N GLU A 100 16.99 -24.91 -28.04
CA GLU A 100 17.09 -25.04 -29.48
C GLU A 100 17.05 -26.52 -29.84
N ARG A 101 15.89 -27.01 -30.31
CA ARG A 101 15.79 -28.26 -31.07
C ARG A 101 14.57 -28.23 -31.99
N SER A 102 14.84 -27.95 -33.27
CA SER A 102 14.65 -28.86 -34.42
C SER A 102 14.45 -28.08 -35.72
#